data_AF-A0A529SRF5-F1
#
_entry.id   AF-A0A529SRF5-F1
#
_cell.length_a   1.000
_cell.length_b   1.000
_cell.length_c   1.000
_cell.angle_alpha   90.00
_cell.angle_beta   90.00
_cell.angle_gamma   90.00
#
_symmetry.space_group_name_H-M   'P 1'
#
loop_
_entity.id
_entity.type
_entity.pdbx_description
1 polymer ?
#
loop_
_entity_poly.entity_id
_entity_poly.type
_entity_poly.pdbx_seq_one_letter_code
_entity_poly.pdbx_strand_id
1 'polypeptide(L)'
;SVLLASGPGLSVFWAVALVMGFILLFIVPYQIRMAITADETRTAVLLVPAAQLFGLAIGPIAASLLIDAGNFRPVPEFAAATALASVLLLGVFVLVARRHGRA
;
A
#
# COMPACT_ATOMS: atom_id res chain seq x y z
N SER A 1 3.99 23.48 23.72
CA SER A 1 3.48 22.45 22.79
C SER A 1 4.64 21.63 22.20
N VAL A 2 5.37 20.91 23.05
CA VAL A 2 6.53 20.09 22.64
C VAL A 2 6.10 18.80 21.89
N LEU A 3 4.88 18.34 22.14
CA LEU A 3 4.27 17.17 21.48
C LEU A 3 3.90 17.39 20.01
N LEU A 4 3.81 18.64 19.55
CA LEU A 4 3.62 18.98 18.12
C LEU A 4 4.95 19.23 17.40
N ALA A 5 6.05 19.44 18.14
CA ALA A 5 7.39 19.69 17.60
C ALA A 5 8.24 18.42 17.48
N SER A 6 7.89 17.36 18.20
CA SER A 6 8.48 16.04 17.98
C SER A 6 7.92 15.45 16.69
N GLY A 7 8.72 15.49 15.62
CA GLY A 7 8.52 14.59 14.49
C GLY A 7 8.41 13.12 14.96
N PRO A 8 7.90 12.21 14.12
CA PRO A 8 7.70 10.81 14.50
C PRO A 8 8.97 10.29 15.19
N GLY A 9 8.82 9.79 16.43
CA GLY A 9 9.96 9.38 17.25
C GLY A 9 10.85 8.42 16.49
N LEU A 10 12.17 8.54 16.66
CA LEU A 10 13.19 7.77 15.93
C LEU A 10 12.88 6.25 15.87
N SER A 11 12.34 5.71 16.95
CA SER A 11 11.89 4.31 17.04
C SER A 11 10.72 3.98 16.10
N VAL A 12 9.73 4.85 16.00
CA VAL A 12 8.58 4.70 15.08
C VAL A 12 9.05 4.78 13.63
N PHE A 13 9.97 5.71 13.33
CA PHE A 13 10.58 5.79 12.00
C PHE A 13 11.28 4.48 11.63
N TRP A 14 12.16 3.96 12.48
CA TRP A 14 12.87 2.70 12.23
C TRP A 14 11.91 1.50 12.11
N ALA A 15 10.89 1.42 12.95
CA ALA A 15 9.89 0.36 12.87
C ALA A 15 9.13 0.39 11.53
N VAL A 16 8.64 1.56 11.12
CA VAL A 16 7.93 1.72 9.83
C VAL A 16 8.86 1.46 8.65
N ALA A 17 10.10 1.94 8.71
CA ALA A 17 11.11 1.72 7.66
C ALA A 17 11.47 0.23 7.52
N LEU A 18 11.62 -0.50 8.63
CA LEU A 18 11.87 -1.94 8.63
C LEU A 18 10.68 -2.72 8.07
N VAL A 19 9.45 -2.37 8.45
CA VAL A 19 8.23 -3.00 7.91
C VAL A 19 8.13 -2.75 6.41
N MET A 20 8.34 -1.51 5.96
CA MET A 20 8.34 -1.19 4.53
C MET A 20 9.43 -1.93 3.76
N GLY A 21 10.66 -1.92 4.28
CA GLY A 21 11.79 -2.64 3.69
C GLY A 21 11.51 -4.15 3.59
N PHE A 22 10.91 -4.74 4.62
CA PHE A 22 10.50 -6.15 4.59
C PHE A 22 9.44 -6.41 3.51
N ILE A 23 8.40 -5.57 3.41
CA ILE A 23 7.35 -5.71 2.40
C ILE A 23 7.94 -5.59 0.98
N LEU A 24 8.82 -4.62 0.75
CA LEU A 24 9.48 -4.42 -0.54
C LEU A 24 10.39 -5.58 -0.92
N LEU A 25 11.18 -6.11 0.03
CA LEU A 25 12.15 -7.16 -0.23
C LEU A 25 11.52 -8.56 -0.33
N PHE A 26 10.46 -8.84 0.44
CA PHE A 26 9.90 -10.19 0.56
C PHE A 26 8.51 -10.36 -0.02
N ILE A 27 7.70 -9.30 -0.17
CA ILE A 27 6.35 -9.45 -0.71
C ILE A 27 6.34 -9.16 -2.20
N VAL A 28 6.88 -8.01 -2.62
CA VAL A 28 6.91 -7.57 -4.03
C VAL A 28 7.47 -8.64 -4.99
N PRO A 29 8.63 -9.28 -4.74
CA PRO A 29 9.17 -10.25 -5.68
C PRO A 29 8.38 -11.57 -5.73
N TYR A 30 7.63 -11.91 -4.67
CA TYR A 30 6.86 -13.16 -4.60
C TYR A 30 5.42 -13.00 -5.11
N GLN A 31 4.91 -11.77 -5.20
CA GLN A 31 3.56 -11.46 -5.72
C GLN A 31 3.32 -12.02 -7.12
N ILE A 32 4.30 -11.91 -8.02
CA ILE A 32 4.16 -12.37 -9.41
C ILE A 32 4.05 -13.89 -9.48
N ARG A 33 4.86 -14.63 -8.70
CA ARG A 33 4.78 -16.10 -8.65
C ARG A 33 3.44 -16.58 -8.11
N MET A 34 2.93 -15.94 -7.05
CA MET A 34 1.62 -16.28 -6.48
C MET A 34 0.46 -15.99 -7.45
N ALA A 35 0.53 -14.87 -8.18
CA ALA A 35 -0.45 -14.54 -9.21
C ALA A 35 -0.44 -15.54 -10.37
N ILE A 36 0.74 -16.00 -10.80
CA ILE A 36 0.88 -17.04 -11.84
C ILE A 36 0.28 -18.37 -11.38
N THR A 37 0.52 -18.78 -10.13
CA THR A 37 -0.07 -20.03 -9.60
C THR A 37 -1.58 -19.94 -9.40
N ALA A 38 -2.12 -18.73 -9.20
CA ALA A 38 -3.55 -18.53 -9.00
C ALA A 38 -4.35 -18.38 -10.31
N ASP A 39 -3.68 -18.15 -11.45
CA ASP A 39 -4.33 -17.92 -12.74
C ASP A 39 -3.56 -18.57 -13.91
N GLU A 40 -4.02 -19.74 -14.36
CA GLU A 40 -3.49 -20.45 -15.54
C GLU A 40 -3.68 -19.68 -16.86
N THR A 41 -4.63 -18.73 -16.92
CA THR A 41 -4.94 -17.96 -18.14
C THR A 41 -3.98 -16.79 -18.39
N ARG A 42 -3.02 -16.55 -17.47
CA ARG A 42 -1.94 -15.54 -17.56
C ARG A 42 -2.40 -14.07 -17.69
N THR A 43 -3.70 -13.79 -17.62
CA THR A 43 -4.23 -12.44 -17.84
C THR A 43 -4.22 -11.62 -16.56
N ALA A 44 -4.53 -12.22 -15.40
CA ALA A 44 -4.44 -11.52 -14.12
C ALA A 44 -3.00 -11.22 -13.68
N VAL A 45 -2.02 -12.00 -14.19
CA VAL A 45 -0.59 -11.78 -13.93
C VAL A 45 -0.10 -10.43 -14.44
N LEU A 46 -0.69 -9.90 -15.52
CA LEU A 46 -0.34 -8.59 -16.07
C LEU A 46 -0.93 -7.42 -15.26
N LEU A 47 -2.03 -7.66 -14.53
CA LEU A 47 -2.69 -6.63 -13.72
C LEU A 47 -1.89 -6.25 -12.47
N VAL A 48 -1.13 -7.19 -11.90
CA VAL A 48 -0.31 -6.95 -10.70
C VAL A 48 0.76 -5.87 -10.94
N PRO A 49 1.67 -6.00 -11.93
CA PRO A 49 2.65 -4.96 -12.22
C PRO A 49 2.01 -3.66 -12.74
N ALA A 50 0.90 -3.73 -13.49
CA ALA A 50 0.19 -2.53 -13.93
C ALA A 50 -0.35 -1.70 -12.74
N ALA A 51 -0.92 -2.38 -11.73
CA ALA A 51 -1.37 -1.73 -10.49
C ALA A 51 -0.20 -1.14 -9.69
N GLN A 52 0.97 -1.81 -9.68
CA GLN A 52 2.19 -1.27 -9.05
C GLN A 52 2.67 -0.01 -9.75
N LEU A 53 2.72 0.01 -11.08
CA LEU A 53 3.10 1.20 -11.86
C LEU A 53 2.14 2.37 -11.62
N PHE A 54 0.84 2.08 -11.53
CA PHE A 54 -0.17 3.08 -11.22
C PHE A 54 0.01 3.67 -9.80
N GLY A 55 0.21 2.82 -8.79
CA GLY A 55 0.51 3.26 -7.42
C GLY A 55 1.81 4.05 -7.32
N LEU A 56 2.86 3.63 -8.06
CA LEU A 56 4.14 4.32 -8.13
C LEU A 56 4.06 5.70 -8.79
N ALA A 57 3.12 5.91 -9.72
CA ALA A 57 2.88 7.22 -10.32
C ALA A 57 2.12 8.15 -9.36
N ILE A 58 1.11 7.61 -8.65
CA ILE A 58 0.29 8.39 -7.72
C ILE A 58 1.08 8.83 -6.49
N GLY A 59 1.99 7.98 -5.98
CA GLY A 59 2.76 8.27 -4.76
C GLY A 59 3.52 9.61 -4.81
N PRO A 60 4.40 9.85 -5.79
CA PRO A 60 5.12 11.11 -5.94
C PRO A 60 4.23 12.32 -6.21
N ILE A 61 3.13 12.14 -6.96
CA ILE A 61 2.17 13.22 -7.24
C ILE A 61 1.47 13.63 -5.94
N ALA A 62 0.95 12.66 -5.18
CA ALA A 62 0.34 12.91 -3.89
C ALA A 62 1.33 13.54 -2.91
N ALA A 63 2.57 13.02 -2.85
CA ALA A 63 3.62 13.61 -2.02
C ALA A 63 3.91 15.07 -2.40
N SER A 64 4.03 15.38 -3.69
CA SER A 64 4.27 16.74 -4.18
C SER A 64 3.14 17.72 -3.79
N LEU A 65 1.89 17.25 -3.79
CA LEU A 65 0.74 18.07 -3.41
C LEU A 65 0.53 18.20 -1.89
N LEU A 66 1.03 17.25 -1.11
CA LEU A 66 0.82 17.15 0.33
C LEU A 66 2.02 17.65 1.17
N ILE A 67 3.19 17.78 0.56
CA ILE A 67 4.38 18.35 1.20
C ILE A 67 4.30 19.86 1.11
N ASP A 68 4.10 20.50 2.25
CA ASP A 68 4.24 21.96 2.40
C ASP A 68 5.43 22.28 3.29
N ALA A 69 6.08 23.43 3.10
CA ALA A 69 7.44 23.77 3.56
C ALA A 69 7.69 23.67 5.09
N GLY A 70 6.64 23.43 5.89
CA GLY A 70 6.73 23.22 7.34
C GLY A 70 6.03 21.97 7.89
N ASN A 71 5.36 21.14 7.08
CA ASN A 71 4.59 20.01 7.60
C ASN A 71 4.58 18.79 6.67
N PHE A 72 5.40 17.79 6.98
CA PHE A 72 5.54 16.53 6.23
C PHE A 72 4.60 15.42 6.72
N ARG A 73 3.82 15.67 7.78
CA ARG A 73 2.85 14.72 8.35
C ARG A 73 1.72 14.27 7.41
N PRO A 74 1.24 15.08 6.45
CA PRO A 74 0.14 14.66 5.57
C PRO A 74 0.51 13.49 4.66
N VAL A 75 1.80 13.31 4.33
CA VAL A 75 2.25 12.26 3.41
C VAL A 75 2.14 10.86 4.03
N PRO A 76 2.67 10.59 5.25
CA PRO A 76 2.42 9.32 5.94
C PRO A 76 0.94 9.04 6.20
N GLU A 77 0.14 10.06 6.52
CA GLU A 77 -1.29 9.91 6.77
C GLU A 77 -2.05 9.51 5.50
N PHE A 78 -1.70 10.11 4.35
CA PHE A 78 -2.23 9.71 3.04
C PHE A 78 -1.82 8.28 2.66
N ALA A 79 -0.56 7.90 2.89
CA ALA A 79 -0.09 6.54 2.65
C ALA A 79 -0.84 5.51 3.52
N ALA A 80 -1.04 5.83 4.80
CA ALA A 80 -1.83 4.99 5.71
C ALA A 80 -3.30 4.89 5.28
N ALA A 81 -3.92 6.00 4.89
CA ALA A 81 -5.31 6.04 4.44
C ALA A 81 -5.54 5.22 3.16
N THR A 82 -4.63 5.34 2.19
CA THR A 82 -4.69 4.58 0.93
C THR A 82 -4.45 3.08 1.14
N ALA A 83 -3.52 2.70 2.02
CA ALA A 83 -3.33 1.31 2.43
C ALA A 83 -4.58 0.74 3.12
N LEU A 84 -5.18 1.49 4.03
CA LEU A 84 -6.40 1.08 4.74
C LEU A 84 -7.58 0.93 3.77
N ALA A 85 -7.75 1.86 2.82
CA ALA A 85 -8.77 1.76 1.78
C ALA A 85 -8.59 0.49 0.91
N SER A 86 -7.34 0.13 0.57
CA SER A 86 -7.06 -1.11 -0.17
C SER A 86 -7.47 -2.37 0.61
N VAL A 87 -7.17 -2.43 1.91
CA VAL A 87 -7.58 -3.54 2.78
C VAL A 87 -9.10 -3.62 2.91
N LEU A 88 -9.79 -2.48 3.03
CA LEU A 88 -11.26 -2.45 3.08
C LEU A 88 -11.88 -2.95 1.78
N LEU A 89 -11.38 -2.49 0.62
CA LEU A 89 -11.84 -2.96 -0.69
C LEU A 89 -11.64 -4.46 -0.86
N LEU A 90 -10.48 -4.99 -0.44
CA LEU A 90 -10.23 -6.42 -0.43
C LEU A 90 -11.23 -7.16 0.46
N GLY A 91 -11.49 -6.65 1.67
CA GLY A 91 -12.47 -7.21 2.59
C GLY A 91 -13.89 -7.26 1.99
N VAL A 92 -14.31 -6.19 1.31
CA VAL A 92 -15.59 -6.12 0.59
C VAL A 92 -15.61 -7.14 -0.55
N PHE A 93 -14.56 -7.21 -1.36
CA PHE A 93 -14.45 -8.17 -2.46
C PHE A 93 -14.58 -9.61 -1.97
N VAL A 94 -13.86 -9.97 -0.90
CA VAL A 94 -13.94 -11.30 -0.28
C VAL A 94 -15.34 -11.58 0.25
N LEU A 95 -16.00 -10.59 0.86
CA LEU A 95 -17.37 -10.74 1.36
C LEU A 95 -18.36 -10.99 0.20
N VAL A 96 -18.25 -10.24 -0.90
CA VAL A 96 -19.09 -10.38 -2.09
C VAL A 96 -18.84 -11.72 -2.78
N ALA A 97 -17.58 -12.12 -2.98
CA ALA A 97 -17.22 -13.40 -3.57
C ALA A 97 -17.76 -14.59 -2.74
N ARG A 98 -17.68 -14.50 -1.41
CA ARG A 98 -18.27 -15.52 -0.50
C ARG A 98 -19.80 -15.58 -0.55
N ARG A 99 -20.47 -14.50 -0.94
CA ARG A 99 -21.93 -14.48 -1.14
C ARG A 99 -22.32 -15.13 -2.47
N HIS A 100 -21.53 -14.93 -3.53
CA HIS A 100 -21.78 -15.54 -4.84
C HIS A 100 -21.46 -17.03 -4.91
N GLY A 101 -20.47 -17.54 -4.15
CA GLY A 101 -20.17 -18.98 -4.09
C GLY A 101 -21.12 -19.82 -3.21
N ARG A 102 -22.21 -19.23 -2.69
CA ARG A 102 -23.23 -19.91 -1.86
C ARG A 102 -24.60 -20.03 -2.53
N ALA A 103 -24.71 -19.63 -3.81
CA ALA A 103 -25.89 -19.86 -4.65
C ALA A 103 -25.60 -21.02 -5.63
#